data_AF-D0WJ89-F1
#
_entry.id   AF-D0WJ89-F1
#
_cell.length_a   1.000
_cell.length_b   1.000
_cell.length_c   1.000
_cell.angle_alpha   90.00
_cell.angle_beta   90.00
_cell.angle_gamma   90.00
#
_symmetry.space_group_name_H-M   'P 1'
#
loop_
_entity.id
_entity.type
_entity.pdbx_description
1 polymer ?
#
loop_
_entity_poly.entity_id
_entity_poly.type
_entity_poly.pdbx_seq_one_letter_code
_entity_poly.pdbx_strand_id
1 'polypeptide(L)'
;MNERRHIDARYAIGWSFCFSVGVLSTHGWRGLGAFALMLAGACIASRAPARRLFASSVPVLILALFVVGAHASTDPLEGARYAAKAYLLALGAIALVLACSPDSIAAAMERFAAPLRRFRLPVDDFCMMTSIALGAIPDLHIQLARLVAAQASRGAAFDAGPPHARVLAWGRAFVALVVVAFRRAATLADAMEARCFGAGVRSSIRLSRSDPAAVALAVAGGAAMLACGIFL
;
A
#
# COMPACT_ATOMS: atom_id res chain seq x y z
N MET A 1 -4.84 -21.79 7.07
CA MET A 1 -5.21 -20.36 7.09
C MET A 1 -4.38 -19.72 8.19
N ASN A 2 -3.23 -19.13 7.84
CA ASN A 2 -2.17 -18.82 8.80
C ASN A 2 -2.52 -17.54 9.57
N GLU A 3 -2.80 -17.66 10.87
CA GLU A 3 -3.02 -16.57 11.82
C GLU A 3 -1.75 -15.71 11.93
N ARG A 4 -1.54 -14.81 10.96
CA ARG A 4 -0.57 -13.74 11.14
C ARG A 4 -1.22 -12.73 12.08
N ARG A 5 -0.51 -12.38 13.16
CA ARG A 5 -0.81 -11.19 13.98
C ARG A 5 -0.98 -10.02 13.02
N HIS A 6 -2.21 -9.63 12.74
CA HIS A 6 -2.50 -8.44 11.96
C HIS A 6 -2.14 -7.25 12.84
N ILE A 7 -0.98 -6.65 12.54
CA ILE A 7 -0.59 -5.38 13.14
C ILE A 7 -1.63 -4.35 12.68
N ASP A 8 -2.11 -3.53 13.60
CA ASP A 8 -3.00 -2.41 13.29
C ASP A 8 -2.32 -1.51 12.25
N ALA A 9 -2.88 -1.46 11.04
CA ALA A 9 -2.29 -0.75 9.90
C ALA A 9 -2.03 0.73 10.18
N ARG A 10 -2.77 1.33 11.12
CA ARG A 10 -2.56 2.69 11.60
C ARG A 10 -1.14 2.94 12.09
N TYR A 11 -0.69 2.10 13.02
CA TYR A 11 0.61 2.25 13.65
C TYR A 11 1.71 1.85 12.68
N ALA A 12 1.45 0.86 11.83
CA ALA A 12 2.38 0.45 10.80
C ALA A 12 2.64 1.56 9.76
N ILE A 13 1.59 2.25 9.29
CA ILE A 13 1.74 3.41 8.38
C ILE A 13 2.47 4.56 9.08
N GLY A 14 2.09 4.89 10.32
CA GLY A 14 2.76 5.94 11.10
C GLY A 14 4.24 5.64 11.35
N TRP A 15 4.59 4.42 11.73
CA TRP A 15 5.97 3.97 11.89
C TRP A 15 6.74 3.95 10.58
N SER A 16 6.13 3.49 9.48
CA SER A 16 6.78 3.51 8.17
C SER A 16 7.08 4.93 7.70
N PHE A 17 6.17 5.89 7.97
CA PHE A 17 6.40 7.29 7.70
C PHE A 17 7.55 7.85 8.54
N CYS A 18 7.55 7.63 9.86
CA CYS A 18 8.63 8.08 10.75
C CYS A 18 9.98 7.44 10.41
N PHE A 19 9.98 6.14 10.06
CA PHE A 19 11.16 5.41 9.58
C PHE A 19 11.69 6.04 8.29
N SER A 20 10.81 6.37 7.34
CA SER A 20 11.21 6.96 6.07
C SER A 20 11.84 8.32 6.25
N VAL A 21 11.24 9.17 7.07
CA VAL A 21 11.80 10.49 7.42
C VAL A 21 13.13 10.33 8.16
N GLY A 22 13.22 9.41 9.12
CA GLY A 22 14.44 9.15 9.89
C GLY A 22 15.62 8.72 9.00
N VAL A 23 15.40 7.76 8.09
CA VAL A 23 16.44 7.29 7.15
C VAL A 23 16.90 8.40 6.21
N LEU A 24 15.99 9.29 5.79
CA LEU A 24 16.35 10.42 4.93
C LEU A 24 17.21 11.45 5.67
N SER A 25 16.87 11.76 6.93
CA SER A 25 17.58 12.75 7.76
C SER A 25 18.99 12.31 8.18
N THR A 26 19.30 11.02 8.17
CA THR A 26 20.61 10.52 8.62
C THR A 26 21.75 10.94 7.69
N HIS A 27 22.77 11.60 8.25
CA HIS A 27 23.99 11.98 7.53
C HIS A 27 25.22 11.11 7.90
N GLY A 28 25.08 10.08 8.73
CA GLY A 28 26.16 9.16 9.08
C GLY A 28 25.93 7.71 8.65
N TRP A 29 27.01 6.94 8.48
CA TRP A 29 26.94 5.48 8.33
C TRP A 29 26.39 4.79 9.58
N ARG A 30 26.60 5.41 10.76
CA ARG A 30 26.14 4.90 12.06
C ARG A 30 24.62 4.92 12.16
N GLY A 31 23.98 6.02 11.77
CA GLY A 31 22.51 6.10 11.75
C GLY A 31 21.90 5.09 10.77
N LEU A 32 22.52 4.89 9.60
CA LEU A 32 22.03 3.90 8.63
C LEU A 32 22.11 2.47 9.18
N GLY A 33 23.19 2.13 9.88
CA GLY A 33 23.32 0.87 10.60
C GLY A 33 22.27 0.69 11.69
N ALA A 34 21.96 1.76 12.45
CA ALA A 34 20.92 1.74 13.47
C ALA A 34 19.52 1.49 12.88
N PHE A 35 19.18 2.16 11.77
CA PHE A 35 17.91 1.92 11.07
C PHE A 35 17.83 0.53 10.45
N ALA A 36 18.96 -0.02 9.94
CA ALA A 36 19.00 -1.38 9.43
C ALA A 36 18.74 -2.41 10.53
N LEU A 37 19.34 -2.24 11.72
CA LEU A 37 19.09 -3.11 12.88
C LEU A 37 17.65 -2.99 13.38
N MET A 38 17.10 -1.78 13.43
CA MET A 38 15.72 -1.56 13.83
C MET A 38 14.73 -2.23 12.86
N LEU A 39 14.99 -2.12 11.55
CA LEU A 39 14.20 -2.80 10.53
C LEU A 39 14.33 -4.33 10.62
N ALA A 40 15.53 -4.84 10.87
CA ALA A 40 15.77 -6.27 11.09
C ALA A 40 14.99 -6.78 12.32
N GLY A 41 15.03 -6.05 13.43
CA GLY A 41 14.25 -6.35 14.63
C GLY A 41 12.74 -6.37 14.36
N ALA A 42 12.22 -5.40 13.60
CA ALA A 42 10.83 -5.37 13.17
C ALA A 42 10.45 -6.55 12.25
N CYS A 43 11.34 -6.95 11.34
CA CYS A 43 11.13 -8.10 10.45
C CYS A 43 11.10 -9.43 11.24
N ILE A 44 11.96 -9.57 12.25
CA ILE A 44 11.99 -10.74 13.14
C ILE A 44 10.71 -10.79 13.99
N ALA A 45 10.33 -9.66 14.60
CA ALA A 45 9.11 -9.57 15.41
C ALA A 45 7.83 -9.84 14.60
N SER A 46 7.78 -9.43 13.34
CA SER A 46 6.65 -9.67 12.43
C SER A 46 6.63 -11.06 11.80
N ARG A 47 7.65 -11.91 12.06
CA ARG A 47 7.86 -13.21 11.39
C ARG A 47 7.69 -13.10 9.86
N ALA A 48 8.20 -12.01 9.30
CA ALA A 48 8.12 -11.78 7.86
C ALA A 48 8.95 -12.86 7.14
N PRO A 49 8.40 -13.53 6.10
CA PRO A 49 9.14 -14.54 5.38
C PRO A 49 10.30 -13.89 4.64
N ALA A 50 11.52 -14.06 5.14
CA ALA A 50 12.75 -13.47 4.60
C ALA A 50 12.91 -13.72 3.09
N ARG A 51 12.46 -14.89 2.60
CA ARG A 51 12.46 -15.23 1.17
C ARG A 51 11.61 -14.27 0.31
N ARG A 52 10.48 -13.77 0.82
CA ARG A 52 9.63 -12.81 0.07
C ARG A 52 10.21 -11.40 0.11
N LEU A 53 10.84 -11.02 1.22
CA LEU A 53 11.56 -9.74 1.33
C LEU A 53 12.69 -9.68 0.30
N PHE A 54 13.52 -10.72 0.22
CA PHE A 54 14.61 -10.79 -0.77
C PHE A 54 14.11 -10.92 -2.22
N ALA A 55 13.07 -11.72 -2.49
CA ALA A 55 12.53 -11.83 -3.85
C ALA A 55 11.95 -10.49 -4.36
N SER A 56 11.34 -9.71 -3.47
CA SER A 56 10.74 -8.41 -3.81
C SER A 56 11.77 -7.27 -3.88
N SER A 57 12.96 -7.44 -3.30
CA SER A 57 14.00 -6.41 -3.31
C SER A 57 14.93 -6.47 -4.53
N VAL A 58 14.78 -7.47 -5.41
CA VAL A 58 15.60 -7.61 -6.63
C VAL A 58 15.59 -6.34 -7.51
N PRO A 59 14.44 -5.73 -7.86
CA PRO A 59 14.44 -4.50 -8.66
C PRO A 59 15.14 -3.34 -7.95
N VAL A 60 15.05 -3.29 -6.63
CA VAL A 60 15.66 -2.25 -5.79
C VAL A 60 17.17 -2.43 -5.74
N LEU A 61 17.68 -3.68 -5.72
CA LEU A 61 19.11 -3.95 -5.78
C LEU A 61 19.70 -3.50 -7.12
N ILE A 62 18.97 -3.68 -8.23
CA ILE A 62 19.37 -3.17 -9.55
C ILE A 62 19.46 -1.64 -9.51
N LEU A 63 18.43 -0.97 -8.95
CA LEU A 63 18.44 0.48 -8.78
C LEU A 63 19.60 0.95 -7.88
N ALA A 64 19.84 0.28 -6.76
CA ALA A 64 20.91 0.61 -5.82
C ALA A 64 22.29 0.46 -6.49
N LEU A 65 22.50 -0.61 -7.27
CA LEU A 65 23.73 -0.80 -8.05
C LEU A 65 23.92 0.32 -9.07
N PHE A 66 22.84 0.72 -9.77
CA PHE A 66 22.89 1.83 -10.70
C PHE A 66 23.27 3.14 -10.03
N VAL A 67 22.73 3.43 -8.84
CA VAL A 67 23.07 4.63 -8.06
C VAL A 67 24.55 4.66 -7.67
N VAL A 68 25.11 3.52 -7.22
CA VAL A 68 26.55 3.42 -6.93
C VAL A 68 27.38 3.64 -8.18
N GLY A 69 27.01 3.03 -9.30
CA GLY A 69 27.70 3.20 -10.58
C GLY A 69 27.70 4.66 -11.07
N ALA A 70 26.56 5.35 -10.95
CA ALA A 70 26.43 6.75 -11.36
C ALA A 70 27.28 7.71 -10.52
N HIS A 71 27.58 7.37 -9.25
CA HIS A 71 28.42 8.18 -8.36
C HIS A 71 29.87 7.70 -8.27
N ALA A 72 30.24 6.65 -9.02
CA ALA A 72 31.58 6.08 -8.97
C ALA A 72 32.68 7.06 -9.40
N SER A 73 32.36 8.06 -10.23
CA SER A 73 33.30 9.05 -10.75
C SER A 73 33.45 10.31 -9.88
N THR A 74 32.44 10.62 -9.06
CA THR A 74 32.39 11.89 -8.31
C THR A 74 32.73 11.63 -6.85
N ASP A 75 31.88 10.88 -6.14
CA ASP A 75 32.03 10.56 -4.73
C ASP A 75 31.44 9.16 -4.43
N PRO A 76 32.24 8.09 -4.52
CA PRO A 76 31.76 6.71 -4.38
C PRO A 76 31.11 6.42 -3.01
N LEU A 77 31.62 7.06 -1.96
CA LEU A 77 31.13 6.89 -0.59
C LEU A 77 29.73 7.49 -0.41
N GLU A 78 29.44 8.62 -1.05
CA GLU A 78 28.11 9.24 -1.00
C GLU A 78 27.11 8.44 -1.86
N GLY A 79 27.54 7.99 -3.04
CA GLY A 79 26.76 7.08 -3.88
C GLY A 79 26.33 5.81 -3.15
N ALA A 80 27.26 5.16 -2.44
CA ALA A 80 26.98 4.00 -1.62
C ALA A 80 25.96 4.28 -0.50
N ARG A 81 25.99 5.48 0.08
CA ARG A 81 25.03 5.89 1.12
C ARG A 81 23.62 6.10 0.55
N TYR A 82 23.48 6.78 -0.59
CA TYR A 82 22.18 6.95 -1.24
C TYR A 82 21.57 5.62 -1.67
N ALA A 83 22.40 4.73 -2.23
CA ALA A 83 21.98 3.38 -2.58
C ALA A 83 21.49 2.60 -1.35
N ALA A 84 22.21 2.68 -0.24
CA ALA A 84 21.83 2.01 0.99
C ALA A 84 20.57 2.62 1.64
N LYS A 85 20.39 3.95 1.60
CA LYS A 85 19.12 4.61 2.00
C LYS A 85 17.93 4.12 1.16
N ALA A 86 18.08 4.11 -0.17
CA ALA A 86 17.04 3.64 -1.09
C ALA A 86 16.66 2.18 -0.80
N TYR A 87 17.66 1.33 -0.54
CA TYR A 87 17.44 -0.07 -0.18
C TYR A 87 16.69 -0.23 1.15
N LEU A 88 17.08 0.50 2.21
CA LEU A 88 16.39 0.46 3.51
C LEU A 88 14.93 0.94 3.40
N LEU A 89 14.69 2.05 2.70
CA LEU A 89 13.35 2.60 2.49
C LEU A 89 12.45 1.59 1.77
N ALA A 90 12.96 0.96 0.72
CA ALA A 90 12.21 -0.04 -0.02
C ALA A 90 11.92 -1.29 0.82
N LEU A 91 12.90 -1.79 1.60
CA LEU A 91 12.65 -2.92 2.50
C LEU A 91 11.60 -2.58 3.57
N GLY A 92 11.64 -1.37 4.13
CA GLY A 92 10.62 -0.88 5.06
C GLY A 92 9.22 -0.85 4.44
N ALA A 93 9.10 -0.35 3.21
CA ALA A 93 7.84 -0.33 2.48
C ALA A 93 7.31 -1.74 2.16
N ILE A 94 8.19 -2.65 1.71
CA ILE A 94 7.82 -4.05 1.45
C ILE A 94 7.37 -4.74 2.75
N ALA A 95 8.07 -4.51 3.86
CA ALA A 95 7.70 -5.06 5.16
C ALA A 95 6.30 -4.57 5.59
N LEU A 96 5.98 -3.29 5.39
CA LEU A 96 4.66 -2.72 5.65
C LEU A 96 3.57 -3.43 4.84
N VAL A 97 3.77 -3.55 3.52
CA VAL A 97 2.81 -4.18 2.61
C VAL A 97 2.58 -5.65 2.96
N LEU A 98 3.62 -6.37 3.39
CA LEU A 98 3.51 -7.77 3.81
C LEU A 98 2.85 -7.94 5.18
N ALA A 99 2.90 -6.93 6.04
CA ALA A 99 2.34 -6.96 7.39
C ALA A 99 0.86 -6.55 7.46
N CYS A 100 0.38 -5.73 6.52
CA CYS A 100 -0.99 -5.19 6.52
C CYS A 100 -1.89 -5.87 5.47
N SER A 101 -3.21 -5.93 5.75
CA SER A 101 -4.20 -6.31 4.75
C SER A 101 -4.73 -5.08 3.99
N PRO A 102 -5.20 -5.22 2.74
CA PRO A 102 -5.77 -4.09 1.99
C PRO A 102 -6.93 -3.42 2.74
N ASP A 103 -7.79 -4.21 3.41
CA ASP A 103 -8.91 -3.70 4.21
C ASP A 103 -8.44 -2.87 5.41
N SER A 104 -7.34 -3.26 6.06
CA SER A 104 -6.82 -2.53 7.21
C SER A 104 -6.17 -1.21 6.79
N ILE A 105 -5.54 -1.16 5.62
CA ILE A 105 -5.02 0.07 5.02
C ILE A 105 -6.17 1.03 4.71
N ALA A 106 -7.25 0.56 4.07
CA ALA A 106 -8.44 1.37 3.79
C ALA A 106 -9.03 1.99 5.06
N ALA A 107 -9.20 1.18 6.11
CA ALA A 107 -9.70 1.65 7.40
C ALA A 107 -8.75 2.62 8.13
N ALA A 108 -7.44 2.52 7.89
CA ALA A 108 -6.48 3.49 8.39
C ALA A 108 -6.59 4.83 7.63
N MET A 109 -6.76 4.80 6.31
CA MET A 109 -6.98 6.01 5.50
C MET A 109 -8.24 6.76 5.90
N GLU A 110 -9.34 6.05 6.19
CA GLU A 110 -10.58 6.64 6.70
C GLU A 110 -10.34 7.48 7.97
N ARG A 111 -9.51 6.98 8.89
CA ARG A 111 -9.15 7.72 10.11
C ARG A 111 -8.24 8.91 9.86
N PHE A 112 -7.27 8.77 8.95
CA PHE A 112 -6.44 9.91 8.57
C PHE A 112 -7.26 11.01 7.87
N ALA A 113 -8.36 10.64 7.21
CA ALA A 113 -9.32 11.58 6.66
C ALA A 113 -10.31 12.15 7.69
N ALA A 114 -10.52 11.51 8.84
CA ALA A 114 -11.42 11.98 9.90
C ALA A 114 -11.21 13.45 10.36
N PRO A 115 -9.99 13.99 10.54
CA PRO A 115 -9.80 15.41 10.88
C PRO A 115 -10.34 16.38 9.82
N LEU A 116 -10.43 15.95 8.55
CA LEU A 116 -10.98 16.77 7.47
C LEU A 116 -12.48 17.03 7.64
N ARG A 117 -13.18 16.27 8.51
CA ARG A 117 -14.59 16.54 8.88
C ARG A 117 -14.77 17.93 9.49
N ARG A 118 -13.73 18.46 10.16
CA ARG A 118 -13.75 19.82 10.71
C ARG A 118 -13.82 20.90 9.63
N PHE A 119 -13.33 20.60 8.43
CA PHE A 119 -13.37 21.50 7.28
C PHE A 119 -14.67 21.37 6.45
N ARG A 120 -15.73 20.76 7.02
CA ARG A 120 -17.03 20.52 6.36
C ARG A 120 -16.96 19.71 5.06
N LEU A 121 -15.89 18.92 4.88
CA LEU A 121 -15.78 18.00 3.75
C LEU A 121 -16.60 16.73 4.01
N PRO A 122 -17.27 16.14 3.00
CA PRO A 122 -18.06 14.91 3.12
C PRO A 122 -17.17 13.67 3.20
N VAL A 123 -16.42 13.56 4.30
CA VAL A 123 -15.46 12.46 4.52
C VAL A 123 -16.17 11.11 4.57
N ASP A 124 -17.35 11.03 5.18
CA ASP A 124 -18.08 9.76 5.34
C ASP A 124 -18.52 9.16 3.99
N ASP A 125 -18.91 10.00 3.03
CA ASP A 125 -19.25 9.57 1.67
C ASP A 125 -17.99 9.17 0.88
N PHE A 126 -16.92 9.94 1.01
CA PHE A 126 -15.64 9.63 0.36
C PHE A 126 -15.05 8.30 0.85
N CYS A 127 -15.08 8.06 2.16
CA CYS A 127 -14.60 6.81 2.77
C CYS A 127 -15.44 5.61 2.35
N MET A 128 -16.77 5.79 2.21
CA MET A 128 -17.65 4.76 1.66
C MET A 128 -17.27 4.45 0.20
N MET A 129 -17.18 5.46 -0.66
CA MET A 129 -16.84 5.27 -2.08
C MET A 129 -15.50 4.56 -2.22
N THR A 130 -14.51 4.95 -1.42
CA THR A 130 -13.17 4.34 -1.40
C THR A 130 -13.23 2.89 -0.93
N SER A 131 -13.99 2.58 0.13
CA SER A 131 -14.14 1.22 0.63
C SER A 131 -14.81 0.28 -0.37
N ILE A 132 -15.85 0.77 -1.06
CA ILE A 132 -16.52 0.04 -2.15
C ILE A 132 -15.53 -0.20 -3.29
N ALA A 133 -14.78 0.84 -3.70
CA ALA A 133 -13.81 0.74 -4.78
C ALA A 133 -12.70 -0.28 -4.47
N LEU A 134 -12.09 -0.22 -3.29
CA LEU A 134 -11.04 -1.15 -2.89
C LEU A 134 -11.52 -2.60 -2.81
N GLY A 135 -12.73 -2.83 -2.29
CA GLY A 135 -13.37 -4.14 -2.28
C GLY A 135 -13.75 -4.65 -3.67
N ALA A 136 -13.97 -3.75 -4.65
CA ALA A 136 -14.30 -4.12 -6.02
C ALA A 136 -13.07 -4.54 -6.84
N ILE A 137 -11.84 -4.14 -6.46
CA ILE A 137 -10.61 -4.44 -7.22
C ILE A 137 -10.42 -5.96 -7.44
N PRO A 138 -10.46 -6.82 -6.40
CA PRO A 138 -10.24 -8.26 -6.58
C PRO A 138 -11.33 -8.90 -7.44
N ASP A 139 -12.57 -8.46 -7.28
CA ASP A 139 -13.69 -8.99 -8.04
C ASP A 139 -13.63 -8.57 -9.52
N LEU A 140 -13.31 -7.30 -9.82
CA LEU A 140 -13.09 -6.83 -11.18
C LEU A 140 -11.94 -7.58 -11.87
N HIS A 141 -10.88 -7.92 -11.13
CA HIS A 141 -9.79 -8.73 -11.67
C HIS A 141 -10.26 -10.13 -12.10
N ILE A 142 -11.09 -10.80 -11.28
CA ILE A 142 -11.67 -12.11 -11.61
C ILE A 142 -12.62 -11.99 -12.81
N GLN A 143 -13.45 -10.96 -12.85
CA GLN A 143 -14.36 -10.70 -13.97
C GLN A 143 -13.60 -10.46 -15.27
N LEU A 144 -12.56 -9.63 -15.23
CA LEU A 144 -11.69 -9.37 -16.38
C LEU A 144 -11.04 -10.67 -16.88
N ALA A 145 -10.50 -11.50 -15.99
CA ALA A 145 -9.89 -12.78 -16.38
C ALA A 145 -10.91 -13.72 -17.08
N ARG A 146 -12.13 -13.82 -16.54
CA ARG A 146 -13.21 -14.60 -17.16
C ARG A 146 -13.62 -14.05 -18.52
N LEU A 147 -13.70 -12.72 -18.64
CA LEU A 147 -14.05 -12.04 -19.87
C LEU A 147 -12.98 -12.25 -20.95
N VAL A 148 -11.70 -12.09 -20.60
CA VAL A 148 -10.57 -12.32 -21.51
C VAL A 148 -10.57 -13.77 -21.97
N ALA A 149 -10.75 -14.74 -21.07
CA ALA A 149 -10.86 -16.16 -21.44
C ALA A 149 -12.03 -16.43 -22.39
N ALA A 150 -13.21 -15.85 -22.14
CA ALA A 150 -14.37 -16.01 -23.01
C ALA A 150 -14.18 -15.39 -24.39
N GLN A 151 -13.52 -14.22 -24.48
CA GLN A 151 -13.22 -13.57 -25.75
C GLN A 151 -12.13 -14.32 -26.52
N ALA A 152 -11.13 -14.88 -25.83
CA ALA A 152 -10.11 -15.73 -26.44
C ALA A 152 -10.74 -16.98 -27.09
N SER A 153 -11.70 -17.63 -26.43
CA SER A 153 -12.47 -18.74 -27.02
C SER A 153 -13.31 -18.34 -28.24
N ARG A 154 -13.62 -17.05 -28.40
CA ARG A 154 -14.33 -16.49 -29.57
C ARG A 154 -13.37 -15.98 -30.66
N GLY A 155 -12.07 -16.28 -30.55
CA GLY A 155 -11.07 -15.93 -31.55
C GLY A 155 -10.41 -14.56 -31.36
N ALA A 156 -10.61 -13.88 -30.23
CA ALA A 156 -9.88 -12.65 -29.93
C ALA A 156 -8.41 -12.97 -29.59
N ALA A 157 -7.47 -12.42 -30.34
CA ALA A 157 -6.04 -12.57 -30.08
C ALA A 157 -5.52 -11.43 -29.18
N PHE A 158 -5.24 -11.75 -27.90
CA PHE A 158 -4.67 -10.79 -26.94
C PHE A 158 -3.14 -10.76 -26.97
N ASP A 159 -2.51 -11.92 -27.24
CA ASP A 159 -1.06 -12.11 -27.19
C ASP A 159 -0.41 -12.37 -28.55
N ALA A 160 -1.21 -12.59 -29.59
CA ALA A 160 -0.74 -12.88 -30.93
C ALA A 160 -1.12 -11.78 -31.93
N GLY A 161 -0.27 -11.59 -32.96
CA GLY A 161 -0.51 -10.66 -34.05
C GLY A 161 0.11 -9.26 -33.84
N PRO A 162 -0.11 -8.35 -34.81
CA PRO A 162 0.47 -7.02 -34.79
C PRO A 162 -0.10 -6.17 -33.64
N PRO A 163 0.66 -5.18 -33.12
CA PRO A 163 0.28 -4.43 -31.92
C PRO A 163 -1.07 -3.71 -32.05
N HIS A 164 -1.44 -3.26 -33.25
CA HIS A 164 -2.73 -2.61 -33.50
C HIS A 164 -3.92 -3.57 -33.26
N ALA A 165 -3.80 -4.84 -33.65
CA ALA A 165 -4.85 -5.84 -33.46
C ALA A 165 -5.04 -6.17 -31.98
N ARG A 166 -3.93 -6.22 -31.23
CA ARG A 166 -3.93 -6.45 -29.78
C ARG A 166 -4.62 -5.30 -29.03
N VAL A 167 -4.31 -4.06 -29.38
CA VAL A 167 -4.95 -2.87 -28.79
C VAL A 167 -6.46 -2.89 -29.03
N LEU A 168 -6.89 -3.22 -30.26
CA LEU A 168 -8.32 -3.31 -30.57
C LEU A 168 -9.02 -4.44 -29.79
N ALA A 169 -8.36 -5.59 -29.60
CA ALA A 169 -8.87 -6.70 -28.79
C ALA A 169 -9.04 -6.29 -27.31
N TRP A 170 -8.04 -5.61 -26.73
CA TRP A 170 -8.14 -5.04 -25.38
C TRP A 170 -9.23 -3.98 -25.26
N GLY A 171 -9.41 -3.14 -26.28
CA GLY A 171 -10.49 -2.15 -26.34
C GLY A 171 -11.88 -2.80 -26.26
N ARG A 172 -12.10 -3.92 -26.98
CA ARG A 172 -13.37 -4.67 -26.92
C ARG A 172 -13.62 -5.28 -25.54
N ALA A 173 -12.60 -5.84 -24.90
CA ALA A 173 -12.69 -6.37 -23.54
C ALA A 173 -12.99 -5.25 -22.53
N PHE A 174 -12.35 -4.07 -22.69
CA PHE A 174 -12.60 -2.91 -21.84
C PHE A 174 -14.06 -2.43 -21.92
N VAL A 175 -14.61 -2.28 -23.13
CA VAL A 175 -16.02 -1.88 -23.31
C VAL A 175 -16.96 -2.88 -22.62
N ALA A 176 -16.73 -4.18 -22.79
CA ALA A 176 -17.54 -5.20 -22.14
C ALA A 176 -17.42 -5.16 -20.61
N LEU A 177 -16.21 -4.96 -20.07
CA LEU A 177 -15.99 -4.81 -18.62
C LEU A 177 -16.73 -3.59 -18.05
N VAL A 178 -16.67 -2.46 -18.75
CA VAL A 178 -17.35 -1.21 -18.33
C VAL A 178 -18.86 -1.42 -18.25
N VAL A 179 -19.46 -2.09 -19.22
CA VAL A 179 -20.90 -2.39 -19.22
C VAL A 179 -21.28 -3.28 -18.03
N VAL A 180 -20.46 -4.29 -17.70
CA VAL A 180 -20.69 -5.15 -16.52
C VAL A 180 -20.54 -4.35 -15.22
N ALA A 181 -19.52 -3.48 -15.13
CA ALA A 181 -19.29 -2.63 -13.97
C ALA A 181 -20.47 -1.68 -13.71
N PHE A 182 -21.04 -1.05 -14.75
CA PHE A 182 -22.23 -0.20 -14.61
C PHE A 182 -23.46 -0.97 -14.13
N ARG A 183 -23.72 -2.17 -14.67
CA ARG A 183 -24.83 -3.01 -14.19
C ARG A 183 -24.67 -3.35 -12.71
N ARG A 184 -23.45 -3.70 -12.29
CA ARG A 184 -23.17 -4.00 -10.89
C ARG A 184 -23.32 -2.78 -10.00
N ALA A 185 -22.88 -1.61 -10.47
CA ALA A 185 -23.08 -0.35 -9.75
C ALA A 185 -24.57 -0.02 -9.58
N ALA A 186 -25.40 -0.20 -10.62
CA ALA A 186 -26.85 -0.03 -10.54
C ALA A 186 -27.47 -0.99 -9.50
N THR A 187 -27.14 -2.28 -9.57
CA THR A 187 -27.66 -3.26 -8.60
C THR A 187 -27.20 -2.96 -7.16
N LEU A 188 -26.01 -2.39 -6.98
CA LEU A 188 -25.50 -1.99 -5.68
C LEU A 188 -26.25 -0.75 -5.16
N ALA A 189 -26.54 0.22 -6.03
CA ALA A 189 -27.32 1.39 -5.69
C ALA A 189 -28.74 1.01 -5.23
N ASP A 190 -29.44 0.16 -5.99
CA ASP A 190 -30.77 -0.34 -5.64
C ASP A 190 -30.76 -1.07 -4.29
N ALA A 191 -29.75 -1.91 -4.05
CA ALA A 191 -29.59 -2.62 -2.79
C ALA A 191 -29.26 -1.69 -1.61
N MET A 192 -28.54 -0.59 -1.85
CA MET A 192 -28.24 0.41 -0.83
C MET A 192 -29.51 1.21 -0.48
N GLU A 193 -30.30 1.61 -1.47
CA GLU A 193 -31.57 2.30 -1.27
C GLU A 193 -32.57 1.43 -0.50
N ALA A 194 -32.70 0.15 -0.87
CA ALA A 194 -33.56 -0.80 -0.15
C ALA A 194 -33.17 -1.03 1.32
N ARG A 195 -31.90 -0.76 1.68
CA ARG A 195 -31.39 -0.81 3.06
C ARG A 195 -31.45 0.54 3.77
N CYS A 196 -32.17 1.51 3.21
CA CYS A 196 -32.31 2.87 3.72
C CYS A 196 -30.97 3.61 3.85
N PHE A 197 -30.01 3.32 2.97
CA PHE A 197 -28.71 3.99 3.01
C PHE A 197 -28.86 5.49 2.70
N GLY A 198 -28.46 6.36 3.65
CA GLY A 198 -28.60 7.81 3.51
C GLY A 198 -29.82 8.43 4.22
N ALA A 199 -30.73 7.62 4.77
CA ALA A 199 -31.93 8.11 5.45
C ALA A 199 -31.68 8.71 6.86
N GLY A 200 -30.47 8.58 7.42
CA GLY A 200 -30.17 9.05 8.77
C GLY A 200 -28.68 9.12 9.11
N VAL A 201 -28.39 9.45 10.38
CA VAL A 201 -27.02 9.55 10.91
C VAL A 201 -26.35 8.17 10.85
N ARG A 202 -25.21 8.10 10.16
CA ARG A 202 -24.47 6.85 9.98
C ARG A 202 -23.74 6.46 11.26
N SER A 203 -23.89 5.20 11.66
CA SER A 203 -23.10 4.58 12.73
C SER A 203 -21.99 3.72 12.14
N SER A 204 -20.81 3.73 12.78
CA SER A 204 -19.67 2.90 12.36
C SER A 204 -19.64 1.60 13.17
N ILE A 205 -19.79 0.45 12.51
CA ILE A 205 -19.62 -0.87 13.17
C ILE A 205 -18.15 -1.14 13.50
N ARG A 206 -17.22 -0.54 12.75
CA ARG A 206 -15.77 -0.69 12.91
C ARG A 206 -15.24 0.16 14.10
N LEU A 207 -15.71 -0.14 15.30
CA LEU A 207 -15.19 0.37 16.57
C LEU A 207 -13.81 -0.22 16.85
N SER A 208 -12.79 0.23 16.12
CA SER A 208 -11.43 0.03 16.62
C SER A 208 -11.15 1.10 17.66
N ARG A 209 -11.32 0.74 18.93
CA ARG A 209 -10.84 1.58 20.04
C ARG A 209 -9.35 1.81 19.82
N SER A 210 -8.97 3.07 19.71
CA SER A 210 -7.56 3.44 19.81
C SER A 210 -7.21 3.26 21.28
N ASP A 211 -6.49 2.19 21.63
CA ASP A 211 -5.96 2.10 22.99
C ASP A 211 -5.02 3.30 23.20
N PRO A 212 -5.30 4.19 24.16
CA PRO A 212 -4.49 5.39 24.36
C PRO A 212 -3.03 5.05 24.66
N ALA A 213 -2.78 3.89 25.30
CA ALA A 213 -1.45 3.34 25.51
C ALA A 213 -0.75 2.95 24.19
N ALA A 214 -1.48 2.36 23.23
CA ALA A 214 -0.91 2.01 21.93
C ALA A 214 -0.61 3.25 21.07
N VAL A 215 -1.45 4.29 21.16
CA VAL A 215 -1.19 5.58 20.53
C VAL A 215 0.03 6.26 21.16
N ALA A 216 0.13 6.29 22.49
CA ALA A 216 1.26 6.86 23.19
C ALA A 216 2.57 6.15 22.85
N LEU A 217 2.57 4.80 22.81
CA LEU A 217 3.71 3.99 22.38
C LEU A 217 4.10 4.24 20.92
N ALA A 218 3.12 4.39 20.03
CA ALA A 218 3.41 4.67 18.62
C ALA A 218 4.02 6.06 18.42
N VAL A 219 3.52 7.07 19.13
CA VAL A 219 4.04 8.44 19.10
C VAL A 219 5.43 8.51 19.73
N ALA A 220 5.62 7.88 20.89
CA ALA A 220 6.93 7.82 21.55
C ALA A 220 7.96 7.07 20.69
N GLY A 221 7.58 5.94 20.08
CA GLY A 221 8.42 5.20 19.14
C GLY A 221 8.77 6.02 17.90
N GLY A 222 7.79 6.71 17.29
CA GLY A 222 8.03 7.59 16.14
C GLY A 222 8.95 8.77 16.48
N ALA A 223 8.75 9.41 17.63
CA ALA A 223 9.61 10.49 18.12
C ALA A 223 11.04 9.99 18.39
N ALA A 224 11.20 8.80 18.96
CA ALA A 224 12.51 8.18 19.19
C ALA A 224 13.22 7.85 17.86
N MET A 225 12.50 7.35 16.85
CA MET A 225 13.05 7.12 15.51
C MET A 225 13.52 8.41 14.85
N LEU A 226 12.73 9.48 14.94
CA LEU A 226 13.08 10.79 14.38
C LEU A 226 14.26 11.42 15.12
N ALA A 227 14.29 11.34 16.45
CA ALA A 227 15.43 11.80 17.25
C ALA A 227 16.70 11.02 16.89
N CYS A 228 16.62 9.70 16.75
CA CYS A 228 17.74 8.88 16.29
C CYS A 228 18.24 9.30 14.90
N GLY A 229 17.33 9.58 13.96
CA GLY A 229 17.70 10.03 12.61
C GLY A 229 18.28 11.45 12.52
N ILE A 230 17.98 12.33 13.49
CA ILE A 230 18.52 13.70 13.56
C ILE A 230 19.87 13.72 14.30
N PHE A 231 20.04 12.88 15.33
CA PHE A 231 21.24 12.89 16.18
C PHE A 231 22.35 11.91 15.71
N LEU A 232 22.09 10.98 14.78
CA LEU A 232 23.06 10.04 14.19
C LEU A 232 23.26 10.21 12.67
#